data_AF-A0A139NLC4-F1
#
_entry.id   AF-A0A139NLC4-F1
#
_cell.length_a   1.000
_cell.length_b   1.000
_cell.length_c   1.000
_cell.angle_alpha   90.00
_cell.angle_beta   90.00
_cell.angle_gamma   90.00
#
_symmetry.space_group_name_H-M   'P 1'
#
loop_
_entity.id
_entity.type
_entity.pdbx_description
1 polymer ?
#
loop_
_entity_poly.entity_id
_entity_poly.type
_entity_poly.pdbx_seq_one_letter_code
_entity_poly.pdbx_strand_id
1 'polypeptide(L)'
;MKTKSLLLTTLAAIAVIILTACSSNNSKDEKIYYDDQFMTALSKGLEERWKYTDEDATAEDKASKKLYNTATQKELDQIEEYQDKSFKDSKLKEAAISYINALKDNQKVAETYGASSFDENWSKSYDARNEKLIAINNISKIKVSDKYQSTLDEVLASGKEVKQNSDNAQKVTDLIKSITFTKDEASSDEYLSSYTATVENTTGLTIANISLTVKLIDDQGVTVDEQSLFANNWTNGEKKRFEFTTDKTFAKTEISIDYQSIDK
;
A
#
# COMPACT_ATOMS: atom_id res chain seq x y z
N MET A 1 23.92 60.60 88.13
CA MET A 1 24.00 59.23 88.70
C MET A 1 23.87 58.25 87.56
N LYS A 2 24.73 57.22 87.52
CA LYS A 2 24.72 56.02 86.65
C LYS A 2 23.28 55.49 86.42
N THR A 3 22.84 54.89 85.31
CA THR A 3 23.49 54.00 84.32
C THR A 3 22.44 53.62 83.25
N LYS A 4 22.92 53.32 82.01
CA LYS A 4 22.57 52.23 81.06
C LYS A 4 21.08 51.79 80.94
N SER A 5 20.51 51.54 79.76
CA SER A 5 20.92 50.65 78.66
C SER A 5 19.87 50.82 77.54
N LEU A 6 20.18 51.06 76.26
CA LEU A 6 20.49 50.06 75.22
C LEU A 6 19.39 48.98 75.08
N LEU A 7 18.82 48.58 73.94
CA LEU A 7 19.10 48.75 72.50
C LEU A 7 17.92 48.02 71.78
N LEU A 8 17.14 48.66 70.87
CA LEU A 8 17.07 48.47 69.39
C LEU A 8 16.25 47.27 68.83
N THR A 9 15.84 47.44 67.54
CA THR A 9 15.27 46.51 66.51
C THR A 9 13.74 46.61 66.31
N THR A 10 13.15 46.77 65.10
CA THR A 10 13.62 46.74 63.69
C THR A 10 12.57 47.31 62.70
N LEU A 11 13.06 47.93 61.61
CA LEU A 11 12.53 48.20 60.23
C LEU A 11 11.16 47.60 59.83
N ALA A 12 10.20 48.32 59.24
CA ALA A 12 10.15 49.09 57.95
C ALA A 12 10.20 48.19 56.69
N ALA A 13 9.47 48.41 55.60
CA ALA A 13 8.29 49.18 55.23
C ALA A 13 7.80 48.57 53.88
N ILE A 14 6.50 48.50 53.66
CA ILE A 14 5.88 47.89 52.46
C ILE A 14 6.05 48.83 51.26
N ALA A 15 6.73 48.37 50.21
CA ALA A 15 6.85 49.08 48.94
C ALA A 15 5.97 48.42 47.86
N VAL A 16 5.06 49.22 47.31
CA VAL A 16 4.14 48.91 46.21
C VAL A 16 4.94 48.89 44.90
N ILE A 17 4.85 47.80 44.15
CA ILE A 17 5.40 47.70 42.79
C ILE A 17 4.26 47.79 41.78
N ILE A 18 4.39 48.77 40.90
CA ILE A 18 3.50 49.10 39.78
C ILE A 18 3.64 47.98 38.72
N LEU A 19 2.54 47.33 38.38
CA LEU A 19 2.46 46.38 37.27
C LEU A 19 2.57 47.16 35.95
N THR A 20 3.75 47.09 35.32
CA THR A 20 3.90 47.40 33.90
C THR A 20 3.40 46.19 33.11
N ALA A 21 2.34 46.40 32.34
CA ALA A 21 1.84 45.41 31.39
C ALA A 21 2.88 45.24 30.29
N CYS A 22 3.72 44.20 30.40
CA CYS A 22 4.47 43.69 29.26
C CYS A 22 3.46 43.24 28.21
N SER A 23 3.38 44.00 27.11
CA SER A 23 2.80 43.54 25.85
C SER A 23 3.50 42.23 25.47
N SER A 24 2.84 41.12 25.75
CA SER A 24 3.24 39.82 25.22
C SER A 24 2.99 39.88 23.72
N ASN A 25 4.07 40.02 22.95
CA ASN A 25 4.09 39.65 21.55
C ASN A 25 3.74 38.16 21.46
N ASN A 26 2.45 37.85 21.38
CA ASN A 26 1.97 36.57 20.87
C ASN A 26 2.09 36.61 19.35
N SER A 27 3.31 36.53 18.83
CA SER A 27 3.51 35.94 17.52
C SER A 27 3.11 34.48 17.65
N LYS A 28 1.84 34.17 17.36
CA LYS A 28 1.45 32.79 17.04
C LYS A 28 2.33 32.42 15.85
N ASP A 29 3.30 31.54 16.04
CA ASP A 29 4.05 30.95 14.93
C ASP A 29 3.01 30.46 13.92
N GLU A 30 2.95 31.11 12.77
CA GLU A 30 2.04 30.73 11.72
C GLU A 30 2.43 29.32 11.30
N LYS A 31 1.50 28.37 11.47
CA LYS A 31 1.79 26.96 11.19
C LYS A 31 2.12 26.83 9.71
N ILE A 32 3.40 26.62 9.42
CA ILE A 32 3.90 26.45 8.05
C ILE A 32 3.41 25.11 7.52
N TYR A 33 2.87 25.11 6.30
CA TYR A 33 2.42 23.92 5.61
C TYR A 33 3.21 23.76 4.30
N TYR A 34 3.49 22.51 3.95
CA TYR A 34 4.44 22.14 2.90
C TYR A 34 3.79 21.42 1.71
N ASP A 35 2.46 21.46 1.58
CA ASP A 35 1.70 20.76 0.55
C ASP A 35 2.18 21.12 -0.87
N ASP A 36 2.29 22.41 -1.20
CA ASP A 36 2.71 22.88 -2.53
C ASP A 36 4.20 22.62 -2.79
N GLN A 37 5.03 22.78 -1.76
CA GLN A 37 6.47 22.51 -1.81
C GLN A 37 6.73 21.02 -2.06
N PHE A 38 5.96 20.14 -1.39
CA PHE A 38 6.01 18.70 -1.63
C PHE A 38 5.62 18.38 -3.07
N MET A 39 4.51 18.92 -3.59
CA MET A 39 4.09 18.66 -4.98
C MET A 39 5.13 19.14 -6.01
N THR A 40 5.77 20.28 -5.73
CA THR A 40 6.86 20.82 -6.57
C THR A 40 8.09 19.91 -6.52
N ALA A 41 8.49 19.48 -5.32
CA ALA A 41 9.63 18.60 -5.11
C ALA A 41 9.40 17.21 -5.71
N LEU A 42 8.19 16.66 -5.58
CA LEU A 42 7.77 15.41 -6.22
C LEU A 42 7.92 15.48 -7.73
N SER A 43 7.40 16.54 -8.34
CA SER A 43 7.50 16.74 -9.80
C SER A 43 8.95 16.80 -10.24
N LYS A 44 9.78 17.55 -9.51
CA LYS A 44 11.23 17.62 -9.77
C LYS A 44 11.92 16.26 -9.61
N GLY A 45 11.60 15.51 -8.57
CA GLY A 45 12.18 14.19 -8.33
C GLY A 45 11.85 13.19 -9.43
N LEU A 46 10.61 13.22 -9.94
CA LEU A 46 10.19 12.41 -11.08
C LEU A 46 10.98 12.76 -12.34
N GLU A 47 11.11 14.05 -12.66
CA GLU A 47 11.87 14.51 -13.83
C GLU A 47 13.36 14.17 -13.72
N GLU A 48 13.97 14.29 -12.54
CA GLU A 48 15.35 13.90 -12.30
C GLU A 48 15.57 12.39 -12.46
N ARG A 49 14.60 11.57 -12.02
CA ARG A 49 14.62 10.12 -12.25
C ARG A 49 14.59 9.80 -13.74
N TRP A 50 13.63 10.35 -14.48
CA TRP A 50 13.46 10.05 -15.90
C TRP A 50 14.62 10.58 -16.74
N LYS A 51 15.10 11.79 -16.44
CA LYS A 51 16.32 12.31 -17.06
C LYS A 51 17.49 11.35 -16.89
N TYR A 52 17.66 10.80 -15.68
CA TYR A 52 18.73 9.85 -15.44
C TYR A 52 18.56 8.57 -16.26
N THR A 53 17.39 7.96 -16.26
CA THR A 53 17.16 6.70 -16.98
C THR A 53 17.28 6.84 -18.49
N ASP A 54 16.87 7.99 -19.03
CA ASP A 54 16.73 8.19 -20.47
C ASP A 54 18.02 8.75 -21.08
N GLU A 55 18.68 9.67 -20.38
CA GLU A 55 19.79 10.48 -20.92
C GLU A 55 21.11 10.28 -20.18
N ASP A 56 21.12 10.39 -18.84
CA ASP A 56 22.38 10.48 -18.09
C ASP A 56 23.01 9.11 -17.78
N ALA A 57 22.21 8.02 -17.76
CA ALA A 57 22.71 6.68 -17.45
C ALA A 57 23.52 6.08 -18.62
N THR A 58 24.75 5.66 -18.32
CA THR A 58 25.61 4.96 -19.28
C THR A 58 25.08 3.55 -19.58
N ALA A 59 25.59 2.90 -20.64
CA ALA A 59 25.25 1.50 -20.93
C ALA A 59 25.66 0.55 -19.78
N GLU A 60 26.76 0.85 -19.10
CA GLU A 60 27.22 0.11 -17.92
C GLU A 60 26.26 0.31 -16.74
N ASP A 61 25.84 1.56 -16.49
CA ASP A 61 24.85 1.86 -15.46
C ASP A 61 23.58 1.06 -15.71
N LYS A 62 23.05 1.09 -16.94
CA LYS A 62 21.82 0.40 -17.36
C LYS A 62 21.88 -1.12 -17.19
N ALA A 63 23.07 -1.72 -17.23
CA ALA A 63 23.29 -3.16 -17.04
C ALA A 63 23.66 -3.53 -15.59
N SER A 64 23.44 -2.64 -14.62
CA SER A 64 23.87 -2.83 -13.24
C SER A 64 22.83 -2.38 -12.22
N LYS A 65 23.03 -2.78 -10.95
CA LYS A 65 22.23 -2.30 -9.81
C LYS A 65 22.22 -0.77 -9.66
N LYS A 66 23.23 -0.10 -10.22
CA LYS A 66 23.38 1.35 -10.15
C LYS A 66 22.21 2.08 -10.82
N LEU A 67 21.68 1.55 -11.93
CA LEU A 67 20.49 2.13 -12.58
C LEU A 67 19.34 2.29 -11.57
N TYR A 68 18.96 1.20 -10.92
CA TYR A 68 17.82 1.14 -10.01
C TYR A 68 18.01 2.01 -8.78
N ASN A 69 19.20 1.96 -8.17
CA ASN A 69 19.54 2.75 -6.99
C ASN A 69 19.61 4.24 -7.30
N THR A 70 20.32 4.65 -8.35
CA THR A 70 20.48 6.07 -8.68
C THR A 70 19.15 6.68 -9.14
N ALA A 71 18.37 5.98 -9.97
CA ALA A 71 17.05 6.45 -10.38
C ALA A 71 16.11 6.66 -9.18
N THR A 72 16.14 5.76 -8.19
CA THR A 72 15.31 5.86 -6.99
C THR A 72 15.82 6.93 -6.03
N GLN A 73 17.14 7.05 -5.87
CA GLN A 73 17.77 8.05 -5.01
C GLN A 73 17.53 9.48 -5.53
N LYS A 74 17.63 9.71 -6.84
CA LYS A 74 17.35 11.03 -7.46
C LYS A 74 16.00 11.59 -7.05
N GLU A 75 15.02 10.70 -6.95
CA GLU A 75 13.69 11.07 -6.55
C GLU A 75 13.56 11.30 -5.04
N LEU A 76 14.10 10.37 -4.23
CA LEU A 76 14.15 10.51 -2.77
C LEU A 76 14.87 11.79 -2.33
N ASP A 77 15.96 12.16 -2.99
CA ASP A 77 16.74 13.37 -2.70
C ASP A 77 15.87 14.64 -2.70
N GLN A 78 14.80 14.67 -3.49
CA GLN A 78 13.89 15.81 -3.55
C GLN A 78 12.80 15.76 -2.48
N ILE A 79 12.34 14.57 -2.07
CA ILE A 79 11.10 14.43 -1.29
C ILE A 79 11.25 13.83 0.10
N GLU A 80 12.39 13.23 0.44
CA GLU A 80 12.56 12.51 1.70
C GLU A 80 12.34 13.43 2.91
N GLU A 81 12.75 14.71 2.83
CA GLU A 81 12.59 15.65 3.93
C GLU A 81 11.14 15.91 4.33
N TYR A 82 10.17 15.62 3.45
CA TYR A 82 8.75 15.85 3.67
C TYR A 82 8.10 14.82 4.58
N GLN A 83 8.78 13.72 4.89
CA GLN A 83 8.29 12.69 5.81
C GLN A 83 7.91 13.28 7.19
N ASP A 84 8.68 14.27 7.65
CA ASP A 84 8.50 14.89 8.96
C ASP A 84 7.87 16.30 8.92
N LYS A 85 7.54 16.81 7.72
CA LYS A 85 6.95 18.15 7.57
C LYS A 85 5.45 18.14 7.90
N SER A 86 4.94 19.34 8.16
CA SER A 86 3.52 19.60 8.35
C SER A 86 2.81 19.81 7.01
N PHE A 87 1.67 19.14 6.85
CA PHE A 87 0.76 19.32 5.73
C PHE A 87 -0.57 19.84 6.23
N LYS A 88 -1.23 20.65 5.40
CA LYS A 88 -2.58 21.11 5.65
C LYS A 88 -3.57 20.01 5.29
N ASP A 89 -3.35 19.30 4.19
CA ASP A 89 -4.12 18.12 3.81
C ASP A 89 -3.50 16.86 4.44
N SER A 90 -4.20 16.29 5.43
CA SER A 90 -3.76 15.08 6.10
C SER A 90 -3.71 13.86 5.16
N LYS A 91 -4.55 13.81 4.12
CA LYS A 91 -4.53 12.73 3.12
C LYS A 91 -3.31 12.86 2.22
N LEU A 92 -2.95 14.08 1.84
CA LEU A 92 -1.71 14.32 1.08
C LEU A 92 -0.48 13.92 1.91
N LYS A 93 -0.48 14.22 3.22
CA LYS A 93 0.59 13.76 4.13
C LYS A 93 0.74 12.25 4.14
N GLU A 94 -0.36 11.53 4.33
CA GLU A 94 -0.36 10.08 4.37
C GLU A 94 0.12 9.48 3.04
N ALA A 95 -0.38 10.03 1.92
CA ALA A 95 0.05 9.62 0.58
C ALA A 95 1.54 9.90 0.33
N ALA A 96 2.04 11.05 0.76
CA ALA A 96 3.46 11.41 0.66
C ALA A 96 4.36 10.45 1.45
N ILE A 97 4.01 10.16 2.71
CA ILE A 97 4.75 9.21 3.55
C ILE A 97 4.72 7.80 2.94
N SER A 98 3.55 7.36 2.47
CA SER A 98 3.41 6.06 1.80
C SER A 98 4.28 5.97 0.55
N TYR A 99 4.35 7.06 -0.23
CA TYR A 99 5.18 7.14 -1.41
C TYR A 99 6.67 7.08 -1.13
N ILE A 100 7.14 7.86 -0.15
CA ILE A 100 8.54 7.86 0.30
C ILE A 100 8.94 6.46 0.78
N ASN A 101 8.07 5.77 1.53
CA ASN A 101 8.32 4.41 1.96
C ASN A 101 8.40 3.42 0.80
N ALA A 102 7.54 3.55 -0.23
CA ALA A 102 7.60 2.72 -1.43
C ALA A 102 8.94 2.90 -2.19
N LEU A 103 9.48 4.12 -2.25
CA LEU A 103 10.81 4.37 -2.81
C LEU A 103 11.93 3.74 -1.97
N LYS A 104 11.84 3.81 -0.63
CA LYS A 104 12.78 3.12 0.26
C LYS A 104 12.74 1.60 0.08
N ASP A 105 11.56 1.03 -0.20
CA ASP A 105 11.42 -0.38 -0.53
C ASP A 105 11.97 -0.71 -1.91
N ASN A 106 11.81 0.16 -2.92
CA ASN A 106 12.52 0.03 -4.21
C ASN A 106 14.04 -0.07 -3.99
N GLN A 107 14.64 0.77 -3.13
CA GLN A 107 16.08 0.69 -2.83
C GLN A 107 16.47 -0.66 -2.21
N LYS A 108 15.68 -1.19 -1.28
CA LYS A 108 15.95 -2.52 -0.70
C LYS A 108 15.90 -3.62 -1.76
N VAL A 109 14.94 -3.56 -2.68
CA VAL A 109 14.83 -4.52 -3.77
C VAL A 109 15.98 -4.37 -4.76
N ALA A 110 16.42 -3.15 -5.06
CA ALA A 110 17.58 -2.87 -5.91
C ALA A 110 18.88 -3.54 -5.38
N GLU A 111 19.04 -3.70 -4.06
CA GLU A 111 20.18 -4.42 -3.49
C GLU A 111 20.18 -5.94 -3.78
N THR A 112 19.05 -6.49 -4.22
CA THR A 112 18.93 -7.90 -4.63
C THR A 112 19.28 -8.15 -6.10
N TYR A 113 19.74 -7.11 -6.82
CA TYR A 113 20.13 -7.23 -8.23
C TYR A 113 21.07 -8.41 -8.49
N GLY A 114 20.73 -9.21 -9.50
CA GLY A 114 21.44 -10.44 -9.85
C GLY A 114 20.87 -11.71 -9.22
N ALA A 115 19.95 -11.59 -8.25
CA ALA A 115 19.15 -12.73 -7.80
C ALA A 115 18.16 -13.16 -8.89
N SER A 116 17.83 -14.45 -8.96
CA SER A 116 16.85 -14.98 -9.93
C SER A 116 15.46 -14.38 -9.76
N SER A 117 15.12 -13.93 -8.55
CA SER A 117 13.84 -13.29 -8.22
C SER A 117 13.86 -11.76 -8.38
N PHE A 118 14.98 -11.18 -8.82
CA PHE A 118 15.14 -9.72 -8.85
C PHE A 118 14.10 -9.04 -9.73
N ASP A 119 13.93 -9.49 -10.97
CA ASP A 119 13.05 -8.80 -11.95
C ASP A 119 11.59 -8.79 -11.49
N GLU A 120 11.10 -9.92 -10.95
CA GLU A 120 9.75 -10.02 -10.39
C GLU A 120 9.57 -9.10 -9.18
N ASN A 121 10.52 -9.11 -8.25
CA ASN A 121 10.47 -8.27 -7.06
C ASN A 121 10.57 -6.79 -7.40
N TRP A 122 11.41 -6.44 -8.38
CA TRP A 122 11.56 -5.06 -8.84
C TRP A 122 10.28 -4.59 -9.51
N SER A 123 9.70 -5.37 -10.42
CA SER A 123 8.41 -5.05 -11.06
C SER A 123 7.33 -4.79 -10.01
N LYS A 124 7.16 -5.71 -9.05
CA LYS A 124 6.17 -5.58 -7.97
C LYS A 124 6.40 -4.33 -7.11
N SER A 125 7.65 -4.03 -6.77
CA SER A 125 8.00 -2.86 -5.98
C SER A 125 7.78 -1.56 -6.76
N TYR A 126 8.10 -1.55 -8.05
CA TYR A 126 7.90 -0.41 -8.94
C TYR A 126 6.40 -0.13 -9.19
N ASP A 127 5.59 -1.17 -9.32
CA ASP A 127 4.14 -1.06 -9.42
C ASP A 127 3.53 -0.46 -8.15
N ALA A 128 4.01 -0.89 -6.97
CA ALA A 128 3.58 -0.31 -5.70
C ALA A 128 3.91 1.19 -5.60
N ARG A 129 5.08 1.61 -6.11
CA ARG A 129 5.45 3.02 -6.25
C ARG A 129 4.46 3.76 -7.17
N ASN A 130 4.12 3.20 -8.33
CA ASN A 130 3.21 3.83 -9.29
C ASN A 130 1.77 3.96 -8.73
N GLU A 131 1.31 2.98 -7.96
CA GLU A 131 0.03 3.06 -7.25
C GLU A 131 -0.02 4.28 -6.30
N LYS A 132 1.08 4.54 -5.58
CA LYS A 132 1.16 5.67 -4.65
C LYS A 132 1.21 7.02 -5.38
N LEU A 133 1.83 7.08 -6.56
CA LEU A 133 1.73 8.27 -7.43
C LEU A 133 0.29 8.57 -7.85
N ILE A 134 -0.49 7.54 -8.16
CA ILE A 134 -1.91 7.72 -8.51
C ILE A 134 -2.70 8.26 -7.32
N ALA A 135 -2.45 7.73 -6.11
CA ALA A 135 -3.09 8.23 -4.90
C ALA A 135 -2.81 9.74 -4.70
N ILE A 136 -1.54 10.16 -4.85
CA ILE A 136 -1.17 11.58 -4.80
C ILE A 136 -1.86 12.37 -5.91
N ASN A 137 -1.80 11.90 -7.16
CA ASN A 137 -2.39 12.59 -8.33
C ASN A 137 -3.93 12.73 -8.26
N ASN A 138 -4.60 11.86 -7.50
CA ASN A 138 -6.04 11.96 -7.25
C ASN A 138 -6.38 13.01 -6.19
N ILE A 139 -5.45 13.33 -5.27
CA ILE A 139 -5.60 14.38 -4.25
C ILE A 139 -5.20 15.74 -4.83
N SER A 140 -4.01 15.81 -5.43
CA SER A 140 -3.46 17.01 -6.07
C SER A 140 -2.76 16.62 -7.36
N LYS A 141 -3.12 17.26 -8.48
CA LYS A 141 -2.60 16.90 -9.80
C LYS A 141 -1.10 17.14 -9.88
N ILE A 142 -0.35 16.07 -10.18
CA ILE A 142 1.09 16.14 -10.44
C ILE A 142 1.29 16.87 -11.77
N LYS A 143 2.25 17.79 -11.81
CA LYS A 143 2.56 18.59 -13.00
C LYS A 143 4.05 18.51 -13.26
N VAL A 144 4.42 18.00 -14.42
CA VAL A 144 5.81 17.96 -14.88
C VAL A 144 5.96 18.87 -16.09
N SER A 145 7.19 19.14 -16.50
CA SER A 145 7.48 19.87 -17.73
C SER A 145 6.96 19.12 -18.95
N ASP A 146 6.65 19.85 -20.03
CA ASP A 146 6.09 19.30 -21.27
C ASP A 146 6.92 18.13 -21.83
N LYS A 147 8.24 18.17 -21.61
CA LYS A 147 9.17 17.10 -21.99
C LYS A 147 8.79 15.74 -21.40
N TYR A 148 8.29 15.72 -20.17
CA TYR A 148 8.00 14.49 -19.42
C TYR A 148 6.51 14.19 -19.25
N GLN A 149 5.63 15.01 -19.84
CA GLN A 149 4.19 14.82 -19.68
C GLN A 149 3.73 13.44 -20.19
N SER A 150 4.25 12.97 -21.32
CA SER A 150 3.93 11.64 -21.84
C SER A 150 4.38 10.52 -20.90
N THR A 151 5.56 10.66 -20.28
CA THR A 151 6.09 9.69 -19.31
C THR A 151 5.22 9.66 -18.05
N LEU A 152 4.77 10.82 -17.56
CA LEU A 152 3.82 10.89 -16.44
C LEU A 152 2.49 10.20 -16.79
N ASP A 153 1.95 10.48 -17.97
CA ASP A 153 0.67 9.91 -18.42
C ASP A 153 0.75 8.38 -18.52
N GLU A 154 1.84 7.84 -19.05
CA GLU A 154 2.10 6.39 -19.13
C GLU A 154 2.22 5.75 -17.74
N VAL A 155 3.01 6.35 -16.83
CA VAL A 155 3.16 5.85 -15.45
C VAL A 155 1.82 5.83 -14.73
N LEU A 156 1.01 6.88 -14.87
CA LEU A 156 -0.32 6.96 -14.25
C LEU A 156 -1.32 5.99 -14.90
N ALA A 157 -1.22 5.73 -16.20
CA ALA A 157 -2.06 4.75 -16.89
C ALA A 157 -1.72 3.32 -16.48
N SER A 158 -0.43 2.97 -16.50
CA SER A 158 0.09 1.67 -16.08
C SER A 158 -0.28 1.37 -14.63
N GLY A 159 -0.03 2.31 -13.71
CA GLY A 159 -0.40 2.10 -12.30
C GLY A 159 -1.92 1.95 -12.10
N LYS A 160 -2.77 2.58 -12.93
CA LYS A 160 -4.23 2.43 -12.84
C LYS A 160 -4.63 1.02 -13.27
N GLU A 161 -4.03 0.51 -14.33
CA GLU A 161 -4.25 -0.86 -14.79
C GLU A 161 -3.82 -1.88 -13.74
N VAL A 162 -2.62 -1.74 -13.17
CA VAL A 162 -2.15 -2.64 -12.10
C VAL A 162 -3.07 -2.59 -10.89
N LYS A 163 -3.48 -1.39 -10.46
CA LYS A 163 -4.43 -1.25 -9.36
C LYS A 163 -5.77 -1.91 -9.68
N GLN A 164 -6.32 -1.69 -10.87
CA GLN A 164 -7.57 -2.31 -11.30
C GLN A 164 -7.47 -3.83 -11.33
N ASN A 165 -6.36 -4.37 -11.83
CA ASN A 165 -6.11 -5.81 -11.86
C ASN A 165 -6.02 -6.40 -10.44
N SER A 166 -5.34 -5.71 -9.52
CA SER A 166 -5.25 -6.11 -8.11
C SER A 166 -6.62 -6.06 -7.40
N ASP A 167 -7.37 -4.96 -7.57
CA ASP A 167 -8.72 -4.82 -7.02
C ASP A 167 -9.65 -5.93 -7.58
N ASN A 168 -9.53 -6.26 -8.87
CA ASN A 168 -10.30 -7.32 -9.51
C ASN A 168 -9.92 -8.71 -8.97
N ALA A 169 -8.63 -9.01 -8.85
CA ALA A 169 -8.14 -10.25 -8.26
C ALA A 169 -8.62 -10.42 -6.80
N GLN A 170 -8.67 -9.33 -6.04
CA GLN A 170 -9.18 -9.35 -4.66
C GLN A 170 -10.67 -9.66 -4.62
N LYS A 171 -11.49 -9.07 -5.49
CA LYS A 171 -12.93 -9.39 -5.59
C LYS A 171 -13.16 -10.89 -5.87
N VAL A 172 -12.39 -11.48 -6.78
CA VAL A 172 -12.46 -12.92 -7.06
C VAL A 172 -12.03 -13.73 -5.84
N THR A 173 -10.94 -13.33 -5.17
CA THR A 173 -10.48 -13.96 -3.92
C THR A 173 -11.57 -13.96 -2.84
N ASP A 174 -12.26 -12.82 -2.67
CA ASP A 174 -13.33 -12.68 -1.68
C ASP A 174 -14.55 -13.53 -2.04
N LEU A 175 -14.91 -13.63 -3.33
CA LEU A 175 -15.94 -14.55 -3.82
C LEU A 175 -15.57 -16.01 -3.48
N ILE A 176 -14.35 -16.45 -3.78
CA ILE A 176 -13.91 -17.84 -3.54
C ILE A 176 -13.90 -18.18 -2.05
N LYS A 177 -13.48 -17.25 -1.18
CA LYS A 177 -13.53 -17.43 0.28
C LYS A 177 -14.95 -17.59 0.82
N SER A 178 -15.97 -17.14 0.09
CA SER A 178 -17.38 -17.29 0.50
C SER A 178 -17.96 -18.67 0.18
N ILE A 179 -17.27 -19.49 -0.61
CA ILE A 179 -17.75 -20.81 -1.02
C ILE A 179 -17.82 -21.73 0.20
N THR A 180 -19.02 -22.24 0.46
CA THR A 180 -19.27 -23.24 1.50
C THR A 180 -19.85 -24.49 0.86
N PHE A 181 -19.15 -25.60 0.98
CA PHE A 181 -19.62 -26.89 0.49
C PHE A 181 -20.61 -27.53 1.47
N THR A 182 -21.68 -28.08 0.92
CA THR A 182 -22.68 -28.83 1.66
C THR A 182 -22.71 -30.27 1.16
N LYS A 183 -22.85 -31.22 2.08
CA LYS A 183 -22.95 -32.63 1.70
C LYS A 183 -24.25 -32.87 0.94
N ASP A 184 -24.16 -33.49 -0.23
CA ASP A 184 -25.29 -33.94 -1.03
C ASP A 184 -25.63 -35.38 -0.63
N GLU A 185 -26.56 -35.53 0.32
CA GLU A 185 -26.96 -36.85 0.85
C GLU A 185 -27.59 -37.75 -0.23
N ALA A 186 -28.21 -37.17 -1.26
CA ALA A 186 -28.83 -37.95 -2.33
C ALA A 186 -27.80 -38.55 -3.30
N SER A 187 -26.63 -37.90 -3.41
CA SER A 187 -25.52 -38.32 -4.26
C SER A 187 -24.40 -39.02 -3.48
N SER A 188 -24.61 -39.29 -2.19
CA SER A 188 -23.66 -39.97 -1.29
C SER A 188 -24.07 -41.42 -1.01
N ASP A 189 -23.10 -42.28 -0.76
CA ASP A 189 -23.31 -43.66 -0.31
C ASP A 189 -22.41 -44.01 0.90
N GLU A 190 -22.39 -45.30 1.29
CA GLU A 190 -21.63 -45.77 2.46
C GLU A 190 -20.10 -45.73 2.28
N TYR A 191 -19.61 -45.57 1.05
CA TYR A 191 -18.17 -45.54 0.72
C TYR A 191 -17.70 -44.16 0.27
N LEU A 192 -18.57 -43.36 -0.33
CA LEU A 192 -18.20 -42.09 -0.96
C LEU A 192 -19.23 -41.00 -0.65
N SER A 193 -18.76 -39.88 -0.10
CA SER A 193 -19.59 -38.69 0.15
C SER A 193 -19.41 -37.65 -0.95
N SER A 194 -20.53 -37.11 -1.43
CA SER A 194 -20.58 -36.02 -2.42
C SER A 194 -20.83 -34.68 -1.74
N TYR A 195 -20.12 -33.64 -2.18
CA TYR A 195 -20.21 -32.29 -1.67
C TYR A 195 -20.41 -31.30 -2.80
N THR A 196 -21.31 -30.34 -2.60
CA THR A 196 -21.70 -29.38 -3.64
C THR A 196 -21.79 -27.97 -3.08
N ALA A 197 -21.48 -26.99 -3.93
CA ALA A 197 -21.67 -25.57 -3.66
C ALA A 197 -22.20 -24.88 -4.92
N THR A 198 -23.31 -24.17 -4.81
CA THR A 198 -23.80 -23.29 -5.90
C THR A 198 -23.46 -21.85 -5.56
N VAL A 199 -22.64 -21.23 -6.40
CA VAL A 199 -22.06 -19.92 -6.17
C VAL A 199 -22.49 -18.99 -7.30
N GLU A 200 -22.95 -17.80 -6.95
CA GLU A 200 -23.23 -16.72 -7.92
C GLU A 200 -22.00 -15.83 -8.04
N ASN A 201 -21.58 -15.51 -9.27
CA ASN A 201 -20.51 -14.52 -9.44
C ASN A 201 -21.06 -13.12 -9.17
N THR A 202 -20.70 -12.55 -8.02
CA THR A 202 -21.11 -11.21 -7.58
C THR A 202 -20.01 -10.16 -7.71
N THR A 203 -18.92 -10.46 -8.43
CA THR A 203 -17.73 -9.59 -8.49
C THR A 203 -17.89 -8.36 -9.38
N GLY A 204 -18.90 -8.34 -10.24
CA GLY A 204 -19.03 -7.35 -11.31
C GLY A 204 -18.11 -7.61 -12.52
N LEU A 205 -17.48 -8.80 -12.59
CA LEU A 205 -16.48 -9.17 -13.60
C LEU A 205 -16.89 -10.46 -14.33
N THR A 206 -16.31 -10.70 -15.50
CA THR A 206 -16.33 -12.04 -16.13
C THR A 206 -15.05 -12.78 -15.76
N ILE A 207 -15.18 -13.89 -15.03
CA ILE A 207 -14.05 -14.77 -14.73
C ILE A 207 -13.89 -15.73 -15.91
N ALA A 208 -12.92 -15.44 -16.78
CA ALA A 208 -12.70 -16.17 -18.01
C ALA A 208 -12.29 -17.62 -17.75
N ASN A 209 -11.36 -17.82 -16.81
CA ASN A 209 -10.97 -19.14 -16.34
C ASN A 209 -10.52 -19.03 -14.88
N ILE A 210 -10.87 -20.02 -14.06
CA ILE A 210 -10.37 -20.16 -12.70
C ILE A 210 -10.13 -21.63 -12.38
N SER A 211 -9.01 -21.92 -11.72
CA SER A 211 -8.72 -23.21 -11.11
C SER A 211 -8.48 -23.04 -9.62
N LEU A 212 -9.07 -23.95 -8.85
CA LEU A 212 -9.07 -23.92 -7.39
C LEU A 212 -8.57 -25.26 -6.86
N THR A 213 -7.87 -25.20 -5.73
CA THR A 213 -7.60 -26.36 -4.89
C THR A 213 -8.40 -26.24 -3.60
N VAL A 214 -9.15 -27.27 -3.26
CA VAL A 214 -9.89 -27.40 -2.00
C VAL A 214 -9.18 -28.43 -1.12
N LYS A 215 -8.53 -27.96 -0.06
CA LYS A 215 -7.98 -28.82 0.98
C LYS A 215 -9.09 -29.27 1.92
N LEU A 216 -9.20 -30.56 2.16
CA LEU A 216 -10.08 -31.13 3.18
C LEU A 216 -9.27 -31.34 4.45
N ILE A 217 -9.69 -30.71 5.54
CA ILE A 217 -8.92 -30.65 6.79
C ILE A 217 -9.73 -31.31 7.91
N ASP A 218 -9.11 -32.26 8.60
CA ASP A 218 -9.73 -32.95 9.74
C ASP A 218 -9.79 -32.09 11.02
N ASP A 219 -10.31 -32.65 12.10
CA ASP A 219 -10.46 -31.97 13.39
C ASP A 219 -9.13 -31.68 14.11
N GLN A 220 -8.04 -32.35 13.70
CA GLN A 220 -6.68 -32.11 14.19
C GLN A 220 -5.93 -31.07 13.34
N GLY A 221 -6.54 -30.56 12.27
CA GLY A 221 -5.91 -29.60 11.37
C GLY A 221 -5.02 -30.23 10.31
N VAL A 222 -5.12 -31.54 10.07
CA VAL A 222 -4.35 -32.24 9.02
C VAL A 222 -5.12 -32.21 7.71
N THR A 223 -4.45 -31.88 6.61
CA THR A 223 -5.00 -32.06 5.26
C THR A 223 -5.09 -33.55 4.95
N VAL A 224 -6.30 -34.08 4.86
CA VAL A 224 -6.57 -35.51 4.60
C VAL A 224 -6.82 -35.81 3.13
N ASP A 225 -7.15 -34.79 2.34
CA ASP A 225 -7.42 -34.88 0.90
C ASP A 225 -7.33 -33.50 0.22
N GLU A 226 -7.18 -33.47 -1.10
CA GLU A 226 -7.17 -32.26 -1.92
C GLU A 226 -7.98 -32.46 -3.21
N GLN A 227 -8.83 -31.50 -3.55
CA GLN A 227 -9.75 -31.58 -4.70
C GLN A 227 -9.51 -30.41 -5.65
N SER A 228 -9.43 -30.67 -6.95
CA SER A 228 -9.25 -29.63 -7.97
C SER A 228 -10.59 -29.25 -8.63
N LEU A 229 -10.89 -27.96 -8.69
CA LEU A 229 -12.13 -27.43 -9.27
C LEU A 229 -11.82 -26.40 -10.34
N PHE A 230 -12.70 -26.30 -11.34
CA PHE A 230 -12.51 -25.41 -12.48
C PHE A 230 -13.81 -24.75 -12.89
N ALA A 231 -13.72 -23.50 -13.37
CA ALA A 231 -14.83 -22.82 -14.03
C ALA A 231 -14.32 -21.91 -15.14
N ASN A 232 -15.02 -21.91 -16.29
CA ASN A 232 -14.67 -21.11 -17.47
C ASN A 232 -15.83 -20.24 -17.92
N ASN A 233 -15.59 -19.01 -18.36
CA ASN A 233 -16.60 -18.03 -18.78
C ASN A 233 -17.68 -17.82 -17.71
N TRP A 234 -17.28 -17.64 -16.46
CA TRP A 234 -18.21 -17.39 -15.36
C TRP A 234 -18.56 -15.90 -15.31
N THR A 235 -19.66 -15.54 -15.97
CA THR A 235 -20.11 -14.16 -16.15
C THR A 235 -20.74 -13.60 -14.87
N ASN A 236 -20.75 -12.26 -14.73
CA ASN A 236 -21.37 -11.63 -13.58
C ASN A 236 -22.88 -11.95 -13.48
N GLY A 237 -23.33 -12.39 -12.31
CA GLY A 237 -24.70 -12.84 -12.03
C GLY A 237 -24.97 -14.30 -12.40
N GLU A 238 -24.05 -14.98 -13.09
CA GLU A 238 -24.19 -16.41 -13.39
C GLU A 238 -23.93 -17.26 -12.13
N LYS A 239 -24.72 -18.33 -11.98
CA LYS A 239 -24.51 -19.33 -10.94
C LYS A 239 -23.79 -20.55 -11.50
N LYS A 240 -22.76 -21.01 -10.78
CA LYS A 240 -22.08 -22.26 -11.07
C LYS A 240 -22.14 -23.21 -9.88
N ARG A 241 -22.33 -24.49 -10.19
CA ARG A 241 -22.25 -25.58 -9.22
C ARG A 241 -20.84 -26.16 -9.28
N PHE A 242 -20.15 -26.10 -8.14
CA PHE A 242 -18.92 -26.85 -7.89
C PHE A 242 -19.25 -28.10 -7.11
N GLU A 243 -18.55 -29.19 -7.39
CA GLU A 243 -18.74 -30.46 -6.70
C GLU A 243 -17.45 -31.26 -6.62
N PHE A 244 -17.31 -32.03 -5.56
CA PHE A 244 -16.26 -33.03 -5.39
C PHE A 244 -16.81 -34.21 -4.57
N THR A 245 -16.07 -35.32 -4.59
CA THR A 245 -16.38 -36.52 -3.80
C THR A 245 -15.17 -36.96 -3.02
N THR A 246 -15.36 -37.49 -1.82
CA THR A 246 -14.26 -38.03 -1.00
C THR A 246 -14.72 -39.19 -0.13
N ASP A 247 -13.81 -40.11 0.16
CA ASP A 247 -13.95 -41.17 1.16
C ASP A 247 -13.36 -40.76 2.53
N LYS A 248 -12.81 -39.54 2.63
CA LYS A 248 -12.16 -39.01 3.83
C LYS A 248 -13.15 -38.22 4.68
N THR A 249 -13.09 -38.43 5.99
CA THR A 249 -13.77 -37.56 6.96
C THR A 249 -12.98 -36.26 7.12
N PHE A 250 -13.66 -35.12 7.06
CA PHE A 250 -13.06 -33.81 7.28
C PHE A 250 -14.00 -32.89 8.08
N ALA A 251 -13.43 -31.89 8.74
CA ALA A 251 -14.15 -30.91 9.56
C ALA A 251 -14.36 -29.58 8.85
N LYS A 252 -13.43 -29.17 7.98
CA LYS A 252 -13.53 -27.91 7.21
C LYS A 252 -12.81 -28.01 5.86
N THR A 253 -13.10 -27.03 5.00
CA THR A 253 -12.41 -26.84 3.73
C THR A 253 -11.58 -25.55 3.75
N GLU A 254 -10.41 -25.56 3.12
CA GLU A 254 -9.66 -24.35 2.78
C GLU A 254 -9.45 -24.30 1.27
N ILE A 255 -9.81 -23.18 0.64
CA ILE A 255 -9.81 -23.04 -0.83
C ILE A 255 -8.72 -22.04 -1.23
N SER A 256 -7.85 -22.44 -2.15
CA SER A 256 -6.86 -21.59 -2.81
C SER A 256 -7.16 -21.45 -4.30
N ILE A 257 -6.81 -20.29 -4.85
CA ILE A 257 -6.82 -20.05 -6.30
C ILE A 257 -5.45 -20.45 -6.82
N ASP A 258 -5.41 -21.44 -7.72
CA ASP A 258 -4.15 -21.86 -8.35
C ASP A 258 -3.88 -21.04 -9.62
N TYR A 259 -4.94 -20.69 -10.33
CA TYR A 259 -4.90 -19.83 -11.52
C TYR A 259 -6.21 -19.08 -11.69
N GLN A 260 -6.13 -17.85 -12.18
CA GLN A 260 -7.29 -17.07 -12.60
C GLN A 260 -6.96 -16.18 -13.81
N SER A 261 -7.96 -15.97 -14.64
CA SER A 261 -7.98 -14.96 -15.71
C SER A 261 -9.33 -14.26 -15.70
N ILE A 262 -9.30 -12.94 -15.87
CA ILE A 262 -10.46 -12.06 -15.77
C ILE A 262 -10.55 -11.27 -17.07
N ASP A 263 -11.70 -11.33 -17.72
CA ASP A 263 -11.98 -10.51 -18.91
C ASP A 263 -12.48 -9.13 -18.47
N LYS A 264 -12.02 -8.10 -19.20
CA LYS A 264 -12.45 -6.70 -19.00
C LYS A 264 -13.84 -6.44 -19.54
#